data_AF-A0AAD8B461-F1
#
_entry.id   AF-A0AAD8B461-F1
#
_cell.length_a   1.000
_cell.length_b   1.000
_cell.length_c   1.000
_cell.angle_alpha   90.00
_cell.angle_beta   90.00
_cell.angle_gamma   90.00
#
_symmetry.space_group_name_H-M   'P 1'
#
loop_
_entity.id
_entity.type
_entity.pdbx_description
1 polymer ?
#
loop_
_entity_poly.entity_id
_entity_poly.type
_entity_poly.pdbx_seq_one_letter_code
_entity_poly.pdbx_strand_id
1 'polypeptide(L)'
;MLLFIFLNIVAALAANSSFVHDYHMSSEDIRFLQSLPRVKAGTRLPGFKYLYLEAGSHLTTVLNPAHSQLEIAGSPHTSQHALDIAADTVMKMTKYMPASMFQTLTRGSVGVFTAAEKLIIYPEMASLANGNCGTSCTGSCSHTCTFDGRKYENIGGLTNSRSVILDDNVLCSPQDPHRHTSNILVHEFGHLVHAYATTSAIKTQITNAYNAAKQHQTWQLNTYAMANEHEYWAMATATFFGVTHESDSNTGGMNHCGTNFCPGVQQARDHLRQKDPALFNILSHIYTNNQPTINPGIPICPSGSVVVG
;
A
#
# COMPACT_ATOMS: atom_id res chain seq x y z
N MET A 1 -15.53 59.16 -34.27
CA MET A 1 -14.93 59.83 -33.11
C MET A 1 -14.74 58.77 -32.04
N LEU A 2 -13.48 58.41 -31.76
CA LEU A 2 -12.94 57.54 -30.68
C LEU A 2 -13.44 56.07 -30.68
N LEU A 3 -12.71 55.05 -31.12
CA LEU A 3 -11.34 54.57 -30.79
C LEU A 3 -11.13 54.31 -29.29
N PHE A 4 -10.78 53.05 -28.97
CA PHE A 4 -10.00 52.49 -27.83
C PHE A 4 -10.69 51.21 -27.32
N ILE A 5 -10.07 50.07 -26.96
CA ILE A 5 -8.72 49.50 -26.98
C ILE A 5 -8.93 47.98 -26.84
N PHE A 6 -8.27 47.18 -27.67
CA PHE A 6 -8.00 45.77 -27.37
C PHE A 6 -7.02 45.70 -26.19
N LEU A 7 -7.35 44.98 -25.12
CA LEU A 7 -6.32 44.34 -24.30
C LEU A 7 -6.84 43.04 -23.66
N ASN A 8 -6.08 41.99 -23.98
CA ASN A 8 -6.07 40.64 -23.43
C ASN A 8 -6.43 40.53 -21.94
N ILE A 9 -7.17 39.48 -21.57
CA ILE A 9 -6.76 38.43 -20.61
C ILE A 9 -7.65 37.20 -20.92
N VAL A 10 -7.14 36.30 -21.76
CA VAL A 10 -7.47 34.89 -21.73
C VAL A 10 -6.34 34.23 -20.96
N ALA A 11 -6.51 34.01 -19.66
CA ALA A 11 -5.73 33.08 -18.85
C ALA A 11 -6.22 33.15 -17.38
N ALA A 12 -7.22 32.34 -17.05
CA ALA A 12 -7.49 31.93 -15.68
C ALA A 12 -7.97 30.47 -15.69
N LEU A 13 -7.13 29.60 -16.26
CA LEU A 13 -7.23 28.14 -16.15
C LEU A 13 -5.84 27.63 -15.75
N ALA A 14 -5.44 27.91 -14.51
CA ALA A 14 -4.31 27.29 -13.85
C ALA A 14 -4.36 27.64 -12.35
N ALA A 15 -5.28 27.01 -11.62
CA ALA A 15 -5.25 27.01 -10.16
C ALA A 15 -5.30 25.56 -9.69
N ASN A 16 -4.12 25.04 -9.39
CA ASN A 16 -3.82 23.94 -8.47
C ASN A 16 -4.68 22.66 -8.56
N SER A 17 -4.28 21.74 -9.43
CA SER A 17 -4.43 20.31 -9.17
C SER A 17 -3.03 19.66 -9.14
N SER A 18 -2.22 20.05 -8.17
CA SER A 18 -0.92 19.44 -7.86
C SER A 18 -1.10 18.11 -7.11
N PHE A 19 -1.80 17.16 -7.74
CA PHE A 19 -1.97 15.79 -7.25
C PHE A 19 -1.61 14.79 -8.36
N VAL A 20 -0.38 14.85 -8.85
CA VAL A 20 0.27 13.75 -9.60
C VAL A 20 1.78 13.94 -9.46
N HIS A 21 2.42 13.34 -8.46
CA HIS A 21 3.87 13.05 -8.52
C HIS A 21 4.17 11.75 -7.76
N ASP A 22 4.89 10.86 -8.46
CA ASP A 22 5.12 9.45 -8.17
C ASP A 22 5.85 9.19 -6.84
N TYR A 23 5.53 8.05 -6.24
CA TYR A 23 5.21 7.96 -4.82
C TYR A 23 6.32 7.52 -3.85
N HIS A 24 7.62 7.48 -4.15
CA HIS A 24 8.57 6.65 -3.36
C HIS A 24 8.64 7.02 -1.88
N MET A 25 8.75 6.04 -0.97
CA MET A 25 9.45 6.30 0.29
C MET A 25 10.93 6.05 0.05
N SER A 26 11.79 6.98 0.46
CA SER A 26 13.23 6.75 0.42
C SER A 26 13.63 5.65 1.40
N SER A 27 14.85 5.12 1.26
CA SER A 27 15.37 4.19 2.26
C SER A 27 15.50 4.86 3.64
N GLU A 28 15.73 6.18 3.66
CA GLU A 28 15.77 7.02 4.86
C GLU A 28 14.38 7.12 5.52
N ASP A 29 13.34 7.36 4.73
CA ASP A 29 11.94 7.40 5.20
C ASP A 29 11.56 6.07 5.84
N ILE A 30 11.86 4.95 5.17
CA ILE A 30 11.55 3.62 5.68
C ILE A 30 12.26 3.37 7.02
N ARG A 31 13.55 3.73 7.14
CA ARG A 31 14.28 3.60 8.40
C ARG A 31 13.69 4.47 9.49
N PHE A 32 13.29 5.69 9.17
CA PHE A 32 12.63 6.59 10.11
C PHE A 32 11.29 6.01 10.57
N LEU A 33 10.44 5.53 9.66
CA LEU A 33 9.14 4.94 9.98
C LEU A 33 9.27 3.66 10.83
N GLN A 34 10.28 2.83 10.55
CA GLN A 34 10.60 1.65 11.35
C GLN A 34 11.11 1.98 12.75
N SER A 35 11.62 3.21 12.96
CA SER A 35 12.03 3.70 14.29
C SER A 35 10.87 4.20 15.15
N LEU A 36 9.70 4.43 14.56
CA LEU A 36 8.53 4.92 15.28
C LEU A 36 8.03 3.90 16.32
N PRO A 37 7.35 4.36 17.39
CA PRO A 37 6.78 3.48 18.40
C PRO A 37 5.88 2.43 17.78
N ARG A 38 5.85 1.24 18.41
CA ARG A 38 4.95 0.16 18.01
C ARG A 38 3.83 0.05 19.02
N VAL A 39 2.59 0.15 18.57
CA VAL A 39 1.43 -0.16 19.41
C VAL A 39 1.19 -1.66 19.34
N LYS A 40 1.08 -2.31 20.50
CA LYS A 40 0.75 -3.73 20.56
C LYS A 40 -0.70 -3.95 20.10
N ALA A 41 -0.89 -4.92 19.22
CA ALA A 41 -2.22 -5.44 18.88
C ALA A 41 -3.01 -5.78 20.15
N GLY A 42 -4.32 -5.52 20.13
CA GLY A 42 -5.22 -5.70 21.27
C GLY A 42 -5.39 -4.47 22.17
N THR A 43 -4.66 -3.38 21.91
CA THR A 43 -4.93 -2.08 22.57
C THR A 43 -6.17 -1.44 21.93
N ARG A 44 -7.31 -1.47 22.62
CA ARG A 44 -8.55 -0.83 22.14
C ARG A 44 -8.44 0.69 22.22
N LEU A 45 -8.56 1.35 21.08
CA LEU A 45 -8.59 2.80 20.94
C LEU A 45 -10.05 3.29 21.00
N PRO A 46 -10.33 4.44 21.65
CA PRO A 46 -11.69 4.96 21.76
C PRO A 46 -12.35 5.20 20.39
N GLY A 47 -13.55 4.66 20.19
CA GLY A 47 -14.34 4.84 18.97
C GLY A 47 -13.90 3.97 17.78
N PHE A 48 -12.77 3.28 17.84
CA PHE A 48 -12.30 2.41 16.77
C PHE A 48 -13.14 1.14 16.65
N LYS A 49 -13.25 0.65 15.42
CA LYS A 49 -13.89 -0.62 15.04
C LYS A 49 -12.81 -1.66 14.80
N TYR A 50 -13.06 -2.93 15.14
CA TYR A 50 -12.04 -3.98 15.07
C TYR A 50 -12.60 -5.28 14.53
N LEU A 51 -11.84 -5.88 13.61
CA LEU A 51 -11.94 -7.26 13.19
C LEU A 51 -10.61 -7.97 13.48
N TYR A 52 -10.68 -9.27 13.70
CA TYR A 52 -9.53 -10.12 13.94
C TYR A 52 -9.60 -11.29 12.96
N LEU A 53 -8.55 -11.44 12.16
CA LEU A 53 -8.41 -12.52 11.20
C LEU A 53 -7.55 -13.63 11.79
N GLU A 54 -8.08 -14.85 11.81
CA GLU A 54 -7.37 -16.06 12.18
C GLU A 54 -6.90 -16.83 10.93
N ALA A 55 -5.92 -17.73 11.13
CA ALA A 55 -5.48 -18.64 10.09
C ALA A 55 -6.67 -19.47 9.56
N GLY A 56 -6.72 -19.70 8.24
CA GLY A 56 -7.83 -20.40 7.61
C GLY A 56 -9.04 -19.52 7.25
N SER A 57 -8.87 -18.19 7.24
CA SER A 57 -9.88 -17.22 6.77
C SER A 57 -11.11 -17.07 7.68
N HIS A 58 -10.92 -17.20 8.99
CA HIS A 58 -11.98 -16.93 9.97
C HIS A 58 -11.86 -15.50 10.50
N LEU A 59 -12.91 -14.69 10.31
CA LEU A 59 -13.01 -13.33 10.84
C LEU A 59 -13.90 -13.30 12.07
N THR A 60 -13.46 -12.59 13.11
CA THR A 60 -14.22 -12.40 14.35
C THR A 60 -14.08 -10.97 14.87
N THR A 61 -15.03 -10.51 15.68
CA THR A 61 -14.96 -9.23 16.40
C THR A 61 -14.34 -9.37 17.79
N VAL A 62 -14.04 -10.61 18.20
CA VAL A 62 -13.54 -10.97 19.53
C VAL A 62 -12.05 -11.30 19.47
N LEU A 63 -11.26 -10.51 20.21
CA LEU A 63 -9.86 -10.82 20.44
C LEU A 63 -9.75 -12.02 21.38
N ASN A 64 -9.10 -13.08 20.94
CA ASN A 64 -8.75 -14.24 21.75
C ASN A 64 -7.21 -14.32 21.87
N PRO A 65 -6.63 -13.95 23.02
CA PRO A 65 -5.18 -14.00 23.23
C PRO A 65 -4.54 -15.39 23.07
N ALA A 66 -5.33 -16.47 23.10
CA ALA A 66 -4.85 -17.82 22.86
C ALA A 66 -4.67 -18.14 21.36
N HIS A 67 -5.22 -17.32 20.46
CA HIS A 67 -5.19 -17.53 19.02
C HIS A 67 -4.21 -16.55 18.35
N SER A 68 -3.61 -16.97 17.24
CA SER A 68 -2.88 -16.05 16.37
C SER A 68 -3.87 -15.28 15.51
N GLN A 69 -4.09 -14.01 15.87
CA GLN A 69 -5.07 -13.12 15.25
C GLN A 69 -4.41 -11.86 14.70
N LEU A 70 -4.58 -11.61 13.40
CA LEU A 70 -4.20 -10.35 12.76
C LEU A 70 -5.30 -9.31 13.01
N GLU A 71 -4.95 -8.24 13.71
CA GLU A 71 -5.88 -7.12 13.99
C GLU A 71 -6.07 -6.25 12.74
N ILE A 72 -7.33 -5.92 12.45
CA ILE A 72 -7.74 -4.99 11.40
C ILE A 72 -8.63 -3.95 12.06
N ALA A 73 -8.14 -2.72 12.15
CA ALA A 73 -8.82 -1.62 12.84
C ALA A 73 -9.34 -0.60 11.82
N GLY A 74 -10.55 -0.08 12.04
CA GLY A 74 -11.07 1.11 11.36
C GLY A 74 -11.11 2.27 12.34
N SER A 75 -10.70 3.46 11.92
CA SER A 75 -10.80 4.68 12.71
C SER A 75 -12.28 5.03 13.03
N PRO A 76 -12.55 5.90 14.01
CA PRO A 76 -13.91 6.20 14.44
C PRO A 76 -14.89 6.52 13.30
N HIS A 77 -14.47 7.29 12.29
CA HIS A 77 -15.32 7.64 11.16
C HIS A 77 -15.29 6.64 9.99
N THR A 78 -14.39 5.64 9.99
CA THR A 78 -14.40 4.59 8.97
C THR A 78 -15.73 3.83 8.99
N SER A 79 -16.39 3.68 7.85
CA SER A 79 -17.63 2.89 7.78
C SER A 79 -17.35 1.40 8.05
N GLN A 80 -18.34 0.66 8.58
CA GLN A 80 -18.20 -0.80 8.74
C GLN A 80 -17.95 -1.47 7.37
N HIS A 81 -18.60 -0.97 6.31
CA HIS A 81 -18.42 -1.49 4.96
C HIS A 81 -16.97 -1.38 4.46
N ALA A 82 -16.31 -0.24 4.67
CA ALA A 82 -14.89 -0.08 4.32
C ALA A 82 -14.00 -1.04 5.12
N LEU A 83 -14.27 -1.21 6.42
CA LEU A 83 -13.53 -2.14 7.27
C LEU A 83 -13.71 -3.60 6.80
N ASP A 84 -14.91 -3.99 6.40
CA ASP A 84 -15.20 -5.33 5.89
C ASP A 84 -14.49 -5.61 4.55
N ILE A 85 -14.43 -4.63 3.64
CA ILE A 85 -13.69 -4.74 2.37
C ILE A 85 -12.19 -4.87 2.60
N ALA A 86 -11.63 -4.07 3.52
CA ALA A 86 -10.23 -4.18 3.89
C ALA A 86 -9.92 -5.55 4.50
N ALA A 87 -10.81 -6.05 5.37
CA ALA A 87 -10.66 -7.37 5.97
C ALA A 87 -10.76 -8.50 4.93
N ASP A 88 -11.68 -8.43 3.97
CA ASP A 88 -11.78 -9.38 2.87
C ASP A 88 -10.51 -9.39 2.00
N THR A 89 -9.95 -8.21 1.71
CA THR A 89 -8.69 -8.07 0.96
C THR A 89 -7.54 -8.76 1.67
N VAL A 90 -7.34 -8.47 2.96
CA VAL A 90 -6.27 -9.05 3.78
C VAL A 90 -6.45 -10.56 3.96
N MET A 91 -7.69 -11.01 4.18
CA MET A 91 -8.05 -12.42 4.23
C MET A 91 -7.68 -13.14 2.94
N LYS A 92 -8.00 -12.57 1.77
CA LYS A 92 -7.68 -13.13 0.47
C LYS A 92 -6.17 -13.19 0.20
N MET A 93 -5.40 -12.20 0.63
CA MET A 93 -3.93 -12.21 0.52
C MET A 93 -3.29 -13.31 1.37
N THR A 94 -3.87 -13.62 2.52
CA THR A 94 -3.29 -14.53 3.52
C THR A 94 -3.89 -15.93 3.53
N LYS A 95 -5.00 -16.16 2.81
CA LYS A 95 -5.77 -17.41 2.82
C LYS A 95 -4.92 -18.68 2.61
N TYR A 96 -3.91 -18.60 1.75
CA TYR A 96 -3.06 -19.74 1.39
C TYR A 96 -1.62 -19.57 1.88
N MET A 97 -1.36 -18.56 2.73
CA MET A 97 -0.06 -18.33 3.34
C MET A 97 0.30 -19.49 4.28
N PRO A 98 1.58 -19.93 4.34
CA PRO A 98 2.01 -20.90 5.34
C PRO A 98 1.65 -20.45 6.76
N ALA A 99 1.09 -21.34 7.56
CA ALA A 99 0.55 -21.01 8.89
C ALA A 99 1.61 -20.37 9.83
N SER A 100 2.87 -20.79 9.74
CA SER A 100 3.98 -20.20 10.50
C SER A 100 4.26 -18.75 10.09
N MET A 101 4.13 -18.40 8.81
CA MET A 101 4.28 -17.03 8.32
C MET A 101 3.10 -16.17 8.74
N PHE A 102 1.87 -16.71 8.69
CA PHE A 102 0.70 -16.02 9.20
C PHE A 102 0.84 -15.73 10.70
N GLN A 103 1.30 -16.70 11.48
CA GLN A 103 1.54 -16.52 12.91
C GLN A 103 2.54 -15.39 13.21
N THR A 104 3.63 -15.26 12.44
CA THR A 104 4.57 -14.14 12.65
C THR A 104 4.02 -12.82 12.14
N LEU A 105 3.18 -12.84 11.10
CA LEU A 105 2.48 -11.67 10.57
C LEU A 105 1.55 -11.01 11.59
N THR A 106 0.93 -11.78 12.51
CA THR A 106 0.04 -11.24 13.55
C THR A 106 0.75 -10.36 14.59
N ARG A 107 2.07 -10.18 14.48
CA ARG A 107 2.82 -9.17 15.24
C ARG A 107 2.61 -7.76 14.71
N GLY A 108 2.16 -7.63 13.47
CA GLY A 108 1.69 -6.40 12.87
C GLY A 108 0.17 -6.28 12.91
N SER A 109 -0.35 -5.24 12.28
CA SER A 109 -1.79 -4.98 12.18
C SER A 109 -2.14 -4.18 10.93
N VAL A 110 -3.42 -4.10 10.60
CA VAL A 110 -3.95 -3.28 9.52
C VAL A 110 -4.81 -2.15 10.09
N GLY A 111 -4.78 -0.99 9.46
CA GLY A 111 -5.60 0.16 9.81
C GLY A 111 -6.29 0.75 8.58
N VAL A 112 -7.56 1.13 8.73
CA VAL A 112 -8.28 1.94 7.75
C VAL A 112 -8.57 3.29 8.39
N PHE A 113 -8.32 4.38 7.69
CA PHE A 113 -8.60 5.74 8.17
C PHE A 113 -9.38 6.56 7.14
N THR A 114 -10.05 7.60 7.60
CA THR A 114 -10.75 8.56 6.72
C THR A 114 -9.89 9.77 6.39
N ALA A 115 -10.17 10.47 5.29
CA ALA A 115 -9.47 11.70 4.93
C ALA A 115 -9.54 12.79 6.03
N ALA A 116 -10.61 12.78 6.84
CA ALA A 116 -10.79 13.71 7.96
C ALA A 116 -9.90 13.37 9.17
N GLU A 117 -9.70 12.08 9.44
CA GLU A 117 -8.92 11.60 10.61
C GLU A 117 -7.44 11.45 10.31
N LYS A 118 -7.09 11.16 9.04
CA LYS A 118 -5.73 10.92 8.54
C LYS A 118 -5.04 9.73 9.21
N LEU A 119 -3.88 9.32 8.71
CA LEU A 119 -3.13 8.20 9.30
C LEU A 119 -2.65 8.47 10.73
N ILE A 120 -2.49 9.74 11.10
CA ILE A 120 -1.99 10.17 12.41
C ILE A 120 -2.96 9.86 13.56
N ILE A 121 -4.18 9.42 13.25
CA ILE A 121 -5.14 8.92 14.24
C ILE A 121 -4.64 7.65 14.95
N TYR A 122 -3.76 6.89 14.29
CA TYR A 122 -3.08 5.75 14.89
C TYR A 122 -1.92 6.24 15.78
N PRO A 123 -1.84 5.85 17.07
CA PRO A 123 -0.86 6.41 17.99
C PRO A 123 0.60 6.22 17.58
N GLU A 124 0.94 5.11 16.90
CA GLU A 124 2.25 4.85 16.32
C GLU A 124 2.66 5.84 15.22
N MET A 125 1.70 6.58 14.66
CA MET A 125 1.89 7.57 13.60
C MET A 125 1.58 8.99 14.07
N ALA A 126 1.17 9.20 15.32
CA ALA A 126 0.77 10.51 15.83
C ALA A 126 1.88 11.57 15.73
N SER A 127 3.15 11.17 15.85
CA SER A 127 4.29 12.08 15.69
C SER A 127 4.48 12.59 14.26
N LEU A 128 3.79 12.04 13.27
CA LEU A 128 3.87 12.48 11.88
C LEU A 128 2.94 13.67 11.57
N ALA A 129 2.17 14.12 12.57
CA ALA A 129 1.24 15.24 12.45
C ALA A 129 1.95 16.51 12.02
N ASN A 130 1.37 17.23 11.05
CA ASN A 130 1.95 18.45 10.52
C ASN A 130 1.92 19.60 11.54
N GLY A 131 0.90 19.66 12.39
CA GLY A 131 0.73 20.73 13.38
C GLY A 131 0.88 22.12 12.76
N ASN A 132 1.79 22.93 13.32
CA ASN A 132 2.04 24.31 12.85
C ASN A 132 3.13 24.39 11.76
N CYS A 133 3.60 23.27 11.23
CA CYS A 133 4.68 23.25 10.24
C CYS A 133 4.26 23.77 8.85
N GLY A 134 2.96 23.92 8.59
CA GLY A 134 2.45 24.45 7.32
C GLY A 134 3.02 23.65 6.14
N THR A 135 3.71 24.31 5.22
CA THR A 135 4.40 23.69 4.08
C THR A 135 5.88 23.39 4.34
N SER A 136 6.43 23.74 5.51
CA SER A 136 7.84 23.54 5.81
C SER A 136 8.17 22.06 6.07
N CYS A 137 9.24 21.58 5.44
CA CYS A 137 9.81 20.24 5.66
C CYS A 137 11.26 20.30 6.17
N THR A 138 11.65 21.41 6.78
CA THR A 138 13.03 21.64 7.24
C THR A 138 13.10 21.85 8.75
N GLY A 139 14.30 21.72 9.32
CA GLY A 139 14.53 21.92 10.75
C GLY A 139 13.66 21.02 11.61
N SER A 140 12.97 21.61 12.59
CA SER A 140 12.04 20.90 13.48
C SER A 140 10.84 20.30 12.74
N CYS A 141 10.54 20.71 11.51
CA CYS A 141 9.40 20.21 10.73
C CYS A 141 9.74 19.05 9.78
N SER A 142 11.02 18.68 9.67
CA SER A 142 11.49 17.61 8.79
C SER A 142 10.79 16.26 9.05
N HIS A 143 10.52 15.93 10.30
CA HIS A 143 9.86 14.68 10.71
C HIS A 143 8.40 14.53 10.21
N THR A 144 7.79 15.61 9.71
CA THR A 144 6.41 15.62 9.20
C THR A 144 6.33 15.30 7.70
N CYS A 145 7.47 15.18 7.02
CA CYS A 145 7.52 15.02 5.58
C CYS A 145 8.28 13.78 5.12
N THR A 146 7.81 13.20 4.02
CA THR A 146 8.58 12.27 3.19
C THR A 146 9.78 12.98 2.55
N PHE A 147 10.75 12.23 2.04
CA PHE A 147 11.96 12.78 1.42
C PHE A 147 11.68 13.75 0.25
N ASP A 148 10.57 13.56 -0.45
CA ASP A 148 10.12 14.37 -1.58
C ASP A 148 9.23 15.56 -1.17
N GLY A 149 9.09 15.81 0.13
CA GLY A 149 8.43 16.99 0.69
C GLY A 149 6.92 16.88 0.86
N ARG A 150 6.31 15.71 0.60
CA ARG A 150 4.91 15.47 0.93
C ARG A 150 4.74 15.34 2.43
N LYS A 151 3.58 15.73 2.95
CA LYS A 151 3.26 15.57 4.37
C LYS A 151 2.80 14.15 4.63
N TYR A 152 3.45 13.47 5.58
CA TYR A 152 3.09 12.10 5.96
C TYR A 152 1.60 12.00 6.29
N GLU A 153 1.03 12.92 7.06
CA GLU A 153 -0.39 12.86 7.41
C GLU A 153 -1.35 12.92 6.21
N ASN A 154 -0.91 13.31 5.01
CA ASN A 154 -1.74 13.46 3.82
C ASN A 154 -1.52 12.36 2.77
N ILE A 155 -0.68 11.35 3.03
CA ILE A 155 -0.50 10.23 2.10
C ILE A 155 -1.62 9.19 2.27
N GLY A 156 -2.00 8.54 1.16
CA GLY A 156 -3.12 7.60 1.12
C GLY A 156 -2.85 6.26 1.79
N GLY A 157 -1.58 5.88 1.99
CA GLY A 157 -1.17 4.63 2.62
C GLY A 157 0.23 4.74 3.21
N LEU A 158 0.49 3.95 4.26
CA LEU A 158 1.78 3.93 4.94
C LEU A 158 1.93 2.63 5.73
N THR A 159 3.16 2.12 5.85
CA THR A 159 3.41 0.92 6.66
C THR A 159 4.56 1.09 7.65
N ASN A 160 4.27 0.81 8.93
CA ASN A 160 5.26 0.62 10.00
C ASN A 160 5.03 -0.74 10.72
N SER A 161 4.73 -0.75 12.03
CA SER A 161 4.08 -1.90 12.68
C SER A 161 2.64 -2.12 12.27
N ARG A 162 1.99 -1.09 11.72
CA ARG A 162 0.66 -1.15 11.12
C ARG A 162 0.76 -0.72 9.66
N SER A 163 0.12 -1.50 8.78
CA SER A 163 -0.17 -1.08 7.42
C SER A 163 -1.48 -0.32 7.43
N VAL A 164 -1.46 0.95 7.06
CA VAL A 164 -2.65 1.81 7.06
C VAL A 164 -3.03 2.24 5.66
N ILE A 165 -4.33 2.38 5.42
CA ILE A 165 -4.90 2.79 4.14
C ILE A 165 -6.07 3.76 4.32
N LEU A 166 -6.17 4.73 3.42
CA LEU A 166 -7.31 5.62 3.27
C LEU A 166 -8.55 4.85 2.78
N ASP A 167 -9.69 5.06 3.44
CA ASP A 167 -10.94 4.38 3.11
C ASP A 167 -11.47 4.71 1.71
N ASP A 168 -11.21 5.90 1.18
CA ASP A 168 -11.51 6.27 -0.21
C ASP A 168 -10.87 5.31 -1.22
N ASN A 169 -9.64 4.83 -0.98
CA ASN A 169 -9.01 3.82 -1.85
C ASN A 169 -9.66 2.44 -1.66
N VAL A 170 -9.95 2.05 -0.41
CA VAL A 170 -10.60 0.77 -0.10
C VAL A 170 -11.99 0.67 -0.76
N LEU A 171 -12.74 1.77 -0.74
CA LEU A 171 -14.08 1.87 -1.32
C LEU A 171 -14.07 2.14 -2.82
N CYS A 172 -12.94 2.54 -3.39
CA CYS A 172 -12.88 3.20 -4.71
C CYS A 172 -13.90 4.33 -4.83
N SER A 173 -13.92 5.24 -3.84
CA SER A 173 -14.79 6.41 -3.89
C SER A 173 -14.33 7.38 -4.98
N PRO A 174 -15.16 8.35 -5.40
CA PRO A 174 -14.71 9.41 -6.32
C PRO A 174 -13.56 10.27 -5.78
N GLN A 175 -13.23 10.17 -4.49
CA GLN A 175 -12.12 10.86 -3.83
C GLN A 175 -10.84 10.01 -3.77
N ASP A 176 -10.85 8.78 -4.28
CA ASP A 176 -9.65 7.93 -4.34
C ASP A 176 -8.50 8.65 -5.07
N PRO A 177 -7.39 8.97 -4.37
CA PRO A 177 -6.28 9.69 -4.99
C PRO A 177 -5.56 8.86 -6.06
N HIS A 178 -5.77 7.53 -6.09
CA HIS A 178 -5.21 6.62 -7.08
C HIS A 178 -6.15 6.34 -8.25
N ARG A 179 -7.29 7.05 -8.34
CA ARG A 179 -8.18 7.03 -9.51
C ARG A 179 -8.61 5.61 -9.92
N HIS A 180 -8.83 4.73 -8.94
CA HIS A 180 -9.31 3.36 -9.16
C HIS A 180 -8.37 2.50 -10.01
N THR A 181 -7.07 2.82 -10.08
CA THR A 181 -6.09 2.06 -10.87
C THR A 181 -5.34 1.01 -10.05
N SER A 182 -5.30 1.17 -8.73
CA SER A 182 -4.57 0.28 -7.83
C SER A 182 -5.28 0.06 -6.50
N ASN A 183 -5.21 -1.16 -6.00
CA ASN A 183 -5.56 -1.48 -4.62
C ASN A 183 -4.34 -1.25 -3.73
N ILE A 184 -4.26 -0.07 -3.12
CA ILE A 184 -3.06 0.36 -2.36
C ILE A 184 -2.95 -0.40 -1.05
N LEU A 185 -4.04 -0.91 -0.48
CA LEU A 185 -3.98 -1.80 0.68
C LEU A 185 -3.13 -3.06 0.37
N VAL A 186 -3.20 -3.61 -0.85
CA VAL A 186 -2.37 -4.76 -1.23
C VAL A 186 -0.88 -4.41 -1.25
N HIS A 187 -0.54 -3.21 -1.73
CA HIS A 187 0.83 -2.69 -1.70
C HIS A 187 1.32 -2.52 -0.25
N GLU A 188 0.58 -1.78 0.56
CA GLU A 188 0.96 -1.48 1.95
C GLU A 188 1.01 -2.76 2.80
N PHE A 189 0.06 -3.67 2.62
CA PHE A 189 0.11 -4.95 3.30
C PHE A 189 1.30 -5.80 2.84
N GLY A 190 1.74 -5.64 1.59
CA GLY A 190 3.00 -6.19 1.09
C GLY A 190 4.21 -5.78 1.93
N HIS A 191 4.31 -4.50 2.32
CA HIS A 191 5.34 -4.03 3.25
C HIS A 191 5.24 -4.72 4.62
N LEU A 192 4.03 -4.94 5.13
CA LEU A 192 3.81 -5.61 6.42
C LEU A 192 4.24 -7.09 6.37
N VAL A 193 3.89 -7.77 5.28
CA VAL A 193 4.34 -9.14 4.98
C VAL A 193 5.86 -9.20 4.89
N HIS A 194 6.48 -8.26 4.18
CA HIS A 194 7.94 -8.16 4.14
C HIS A 194 8.54 -8.02 5.54
N ALA A 195 7.95 -7.20 6.40
CA ALA A 195 8.48 -6.94 7.74
C ALA A 195 8.35 -8.15 8.67
N TYR A 196 7.19 -8.83 8.66
CA TYR A 196 6.79 -9.78 9.71
C TYR A 196 6.60 -11.23 9.26
N ALA A 197 6.31 -11.49 7.99
CA ALA A 197 6.07 -12.83 7.46
C ALA A 197 7.32 -13.46 6.79
N THR A 198 8.41 -12.70 6.64
CA THR A 198 9.66 -13.18 6.06
C THR A 198 10.70 -13.49 7.15
N THR A 199 11.34 -14.66 7.05
CA THR A 199 12.51 -15.01 7.87
C THR A 199 13.75 -14.25 7.38
N SER A 200 14.82 -14.19 8.17
CA SER A 200 16.08 -13.58 7.74
C SER A 200 16.61 -14.18 6.42
N ALA A 201 16.44 -15.49 6.22
CA ALA A 201 16.83 -16.16 4.98
C ALA A 201 16.00 -15.70 3.77
N ILE A 202 14.67 -15.54 3.95
CA ILE A 202 13.79 -15.02 2.90
C ILE A 202 14.12 -13.56 2.60
N LYS A 203 14.37 -12.73 3.62
CA LYS A 203 14.83 -11.35 3.41
C LYS A 203 16.09 -11.30 2.56
N THR A 204 17.09 -12.12 2.87
CA THR A 204 18.30 -12.24 2.02
C THR A 204 17.98 -12.66 0.58
N GLN A 205 17.01 -13.55 0.36
CA GLN A 205 16.59 -13.91 -1.00
C GLN A 205 15.95 -12.73 -1.73
N ILE A 206 15.13 -11.93 -1.06
CA ILE A 206 14.51 -10.71 -1.62
C ILE A 206 15.60 -9.68 -1.96
N THR A 207 16.55 -9.43 -1.05
CA THR A 207 17.67 -8.52 -1.28
C THR A 207 18.51 -8.95 -2.48
N ASN A 208 18.77 -10.26 -2.61
CA ASN A 208 19.51 -10.80 -3.75
C ASN A 208 18.74 -10.65 -5.06
N ALA A 209 17.43 -10.91 -5.05
CA ALA A 209 16.57 -10.71 -6.22
C ALA A 209 16.52 -9.24 -6.64
N TYR A 210 16.36 -8.32 -5.70
CA TYR A 210 16.40 -6.87 -5.96
C TYR A 210 17.75 -6.42 -6.54
N ASN A 211 18.88 -6.86 -5.97
CA ASN A 211 20.20 -6.52 -6.48
C ASN A 211 20.44 -7.07 -7.89
N ALA A 212 20.01 -8.30 -8.17
CA ALA A 212 20.05 -8.88 -9.51
C ALA A 212 19.15 -8.11 -10.48
N ALA A 213 17.91 -7.79 -10.10
CA ALA A 213 16.99 -7.02 -10.91
C ALA A 213 17.56 -5.64 -11.27
N LYS A 214 18.24 -4.97 -10.32
CA LYS A 214 18.93 -3.71 -10.54
C LYS A 214 20.14 -3.85 -11.48
N GLN A 215 20.97 -4.87 -11.27
CA GLN A 215 22.14 -5.14 -12.10
C GLN A 215 21.77 -5.46 -13.55
N HIS A 216 20.71 -6.24 -13.74
CA HIS A 216 20.26 -6.70 -15.05
C HIS A 216 19.20 -5.81 -15.68
N GLN A 217 18.79 -4.72 -15.01
CA GLN A 217 17.71 -3.84 -15.45
C GLN A 217 16.44 -4.63 -15.80
N THR A 218 16.13 -5.65 -14.99
CA THR A 218 14.96 -6.53 -15.18
C THR A 218 13.67 -5.74 -15.10
N TRP A 219 13.66 -4.76 -14.20
CA TRP A 219 12.65 -3.72 -14.07
C TRP A 219 13.26 -2.42 -14.60
N GLN A 220 12.42 -1.53 -15.11
CA GLN A 220 12.88 -0.19 -15.49
C GLN A 220 13.47 0.53 -14.26
N LEU A 221 14.68 1.07 -14.39
CA LEU A 221 15.34 1.82 -13.32
C LEU A 221 14.74 3.23 -13.20
N ASN A 222 14.98 3.89 -12.05
CA ASN A 222 14.43 5.21 -11.73
C ASN A 222 12.89 5.22 -11.67
N THR A 223 12.30 4.12 -11.22
CA THR A 223 10.85 3.93 -11.05
C THR A 223 10.52 3.63 -9.59
N TYR A 224 9.23 3.63 -9.24
CA TYR A 224 8.76 3.35 -7.87
C TYR A 224 9.16 2.00 -7.36
N ALA A 225 8.89 0.98 -8.14
CA ALA A 225 9.32 -0.37 -7.83
C ALA A 225 10.84 -0.48 -7.66
N MET A 226 11.65 0.41 -8.24
CA MET A 226 13.13 0.34 -8.15
C MET A 226 13.76 1.40 -7.25
N ALA A 227 12.97 2.11 -6.44
CA ALA A 227 13.50 3.09 -5.49
C ALA A 227 14.31 2.43 -4.36
N ASN A 228 13.82 1.30 -3.84
CA ASN A 228 14.49 0.46 -2.85
C ASN A 228 13.89 -0.95 -2.81
N GLU A 229 14.50 -1.86 -2.03
CA GLU A 229 14.07 -3.26 -1.91
C GLU A 229 12.63 -3.43 -1.40
N HIS A 230 12.18 -2.55 -0.49
CA HIS A 230 10.83 -2.64 0.06
C HIS A 230 9.78 -2.30 -0.99
N GLU A 231 10.00 -1.25 -1.78
CA GLU A 231 9.06 -0.86 -2.85
C GLU A 231 9.07 -1.86 -4.00
N TYR A 232 10.23 -2.44 -4.31
CA TYR A 232 10.37 -3.57 -5.23
C TYR A 232 9.48 -4.74 -4.80
N TRP A 233 9.55 -5.14 -3.53
CA TRP A 233 8.72 -6.20 -2.98
C TRP A 233 7.22 -5.86 -2.97
N ALA A 234 6.85 -4.65 -2.54
CA ALA A 234 5.46 -4.24 -2.40
C ALA A 234 4.78 -4.05 -3.77
N MET A 235 5.48 -3.48 -4.76
CA MET A 235 4.96 -3.39 -6.13
C MET A 235 4.89 -4.74 -6.84
N ALA A 236 5.84 -5.64 -6.57
CA ALA A 236 5.75 -7.01 -7.06
C ALA A 236 4.59 -7.76 -6.40
N THR A 237 4.29 -7.49 -5.13
CA THR A 237 3.09 -8.00 -4.45
C THR A 237 1.81 -7.54 -5.16
N ALA A 238 1.67 -6.23 -5.43
CA ALA A 238 0.51 -5.70 -6.14
C ALA A 238 0.36 -6.28 -7.56
N THR A 239 1.48 -6.43 -8.28
CA THR A 239 1.52 -7.09 -9.59
C THR A 239 1.15 -8.58 -9.51
N PHE A 240 1.64 -9.30 -8.50
CA PHE A 240 1.35 -10.73 -8.29
C PHE A 240 -0.13 -11.01 -8.03
N PHE A 241 -0.83 -10.07 -7.38
CA PHE A 241 -2.28 -10.14 -7.21
C PHE A 241 -3.06 -9.51 -8.38
N GLY A 242 -2.39 -8.89 -9.34
CA GLY A 242 -3.01 -8.27 -10.52
C GLY A 242 -3.88 -7.06 -10.18
N VAL A 243 -3.46 -6.27 -9.18
CA VAL A 243 -4.25 -5.16 -8.64
C VAL A 243 -3.55 -3.80 -8.78
N THR A 244 -2.74 -3.64 -9.82
CA THR A 244 -2.07 -2.38 -10.15
C THR A 244 -2.04 -2.13 -11.66
N HIS A 245 -2.73 -1.08 -12.10
CA HIS A 245 -2.77 -0.59 -13.49
C HIS A 245 -2.16 0.80 -13.56
N GLU A 246 -0.90 0.91 -13.12
CA GLU A 246 -0.15 2.17 -13.12
C GLU A 246 0.88 2.23 -14.24
N SER A 247 1.39 3.44 -14.49
CA SER A 247 2.48 3.69 -15.44
C SER A 247 3.76 2.95 -15.07
N ASP A 248 4.62 2.78 -16.06
CA ASP A 248 5.95 2.20 -15.87
C ASP A 248 6.81 2.98 -14.88
N SER A 249 6.59 4.30 -14.74
CA SER A 249 7.25 5.12 -13.72
C SER A 249 6.99 4.61 -12.30
N ASN A 250 5.88 3.92 -12.07
CA ASN A 250 5.59 3.29 -10.79
C ASN A 250 5.95 1.80 -10.78
N THR A 251 5.48 1.04 -11.76
CA THR A 251 5.56 -0.43 -11.69
C THR A 251 6.85 -1.01 -12.27
N GLY A 252 7.75 -0.17 -12.78
CA GLY A 252 8.94 -0.63 -13.50
C GLY A 252 8.60 -1.44 -14.77
N GLY A 253 7.37 -1.33 -15.27
CA GLY A 253 6.84 -2.08 -16.42
C GLY A 253 6.30 -3.46 -16.09
N MET A 254 6.33 -3.90 -14.83
CA MET A 254 6.03 -5.29 -14.50
C MET A 254 4.53 -5.65 -14.57
N ASN A 255 3.66 -4.65 -14.62
CA ASN A 255 2.22 -4.84 -14.85
C ASN A 255 1.81 -4.76 -16.33
N HIS A 256 2.75 -4.59 -17.27
CA HIS A 256 2.50 -4.56 -18.72
C HIS A 256 2.91 -5.87 -19.40
N CYS A 257 1.93 -6.60 -19.92
CA CYS A 257 2.14 -7.84 -20.68
C CYS A 257 2.24 -7.51 -22.18
N GLY A 258 3.38 -6.96 -22.59
CA GLY A 258 3.57 -6.41 -23.94
C GLY A 258 3.33 -4.90 -23.94
N THR A 259 2.45 -4.41 -24.81
CA THR A 259 2.12 -2.96 -24.89
C THR A 259 0.94 -2.56 -24.02
N ASN A 260 0.22 -3.52 -23.43
CA ASN A 260 -0.98 -3.28 -22.63
C ASN A 260 -0.78 -3.84 -21.22
N PHE A 261 -1.61 -3.37 -20.27
CA PHE A 261 -1.71 -4.01 -18.96
C PHE A 261 -1.96 -5.50 -19.09
N CYS A 262 -1.39 -6.27 -18.16
CA CYS A 262 -1.66 -7.69 -18.08
C CYS A 262 -3.18 -7.93 -17.93
N PRO A 263 -3.80 -8.74 -18.80
CA PRO A 263 -5.27 -8.85 -18.86
C PRO A 263 -5.88 -9.58 -17.66
N GLY A 264 -5.05 -10.14 -16.77
CA GLY A 264 -5.49 -10.81 -15.55
C GLY A 264 -4.32 -11.27 -14.70
N VAL A 265 -4.68 -11.76 -13.50
CA VAL A 265 -3.73 -12.22 -12.47
C VAL A 265 -2.78 -13.30 -13.00
N GLN A 266 -3.27 -14.24 -13.80
CA GLN A 266 -2.44 -15.32 -14.34
C GLN A 266 -1.37 -14.76 -15.29
N GLN A 267 -1.74 -13.86 -16.20
CA GLN A 267 -0.80 -13.25 -17.14
C GLN A 267 0.21 -12.35 -16.43
N ALA A 268 -0.21 -11.60 -15.41
CA ALA A 268 0.71 -10.82 -14.58
C ALA A 268 1.72 -11.72 -13.87
N ARG A 269 1.26 -12.84 -13.30
CA ARG A 269 2.13 -13.85 -12.66
C ARG A 269 3.07 -14.52 -13.65
N ASP A 270 2.60 -14.84 -14.85
CA ASP A 270 3.43 -15.46 -15.88
C ASP A 270 4.49 -14.48 -16.41
N HIS A 271 4.13 -13.21 -16.56
CA HIS A 271 5.07 -12.14 -16.90
C HIS A 271 6.14 -11.98 -15.82
N LEU A 272 5.72 -11.89 -14.55
CA LEU A 272 6.63 -11.80 -13.41
C LEU A 272 7.53 -13.05 -13.31
N ARG A 273 6.99 -14.26 -13.52
CA ARG A 273 7.77 -15.51 -13.54
C ARG A 273 8.81 -15.50 -14.66
N GLN A 274 8.48 -14.96 -15.83
CA GLN A 274 9.38 -14.90 -16.97
C GLN A 274 10.49 -13.87 -16.77
N LYS A 275 10.15 -12.69 -16.26
CA LYS A 275 11.07 -11.55 -16.12
C LYS A 275 11.93 -11.67 -14.86
N ASP A 276 11.31 -12.01 -13.74
CA ASP A 276 11.94 -12.03 -12.41
C ASP A 276 11.57 -13.34 -11.66
N PRO A 277 12.09 -14.49 -12.12
CA PRO A 277 11.73 -15.80 -11.56
C PRO A 277 12.11 -15.95 -10.08
N ALA A 278 13.19 -15.30 -9.64
CA ALA A 278 13.63 -15.35 -8.25
C ALA A 278 12.57 -14.71 -7.33
N LEU A 279 12.14 -13.48 -7.66
CA LEU A 279 11.09 -12.78 -6.92
C LEU A 279 9.76 -13.51 -6.99
N PHE A 280 9.37 -13.98 -8.19
CA PHE A 280 8.14 -14.75 -8.39
C PHE A 280 8.06 -15.96 -7.46
N ASN A 281 9.16 -16.72 -7.32
CA ASN A 281 9.18 -17.91 -6.47
C ASN A 281 8.98 -17.56 -4.99
N ILE A 282 9.54 -16.44 -4.52
CA ILE A 282 9.35 -15.97 -3.15
C ILE A 282 7.89 -15.58 -2.91
N LEU A 283 7.30 -14.80 -3.82
CA LEU A 283 5.88 -14.40 -3.76
C LEU A 283 4.94 -15.61 -3.76
N SER A 284 5.21 -16.57 -4.66
CA SER A 284 4.48 -17.83 -4.76
C SER A 284 4.53 -18.62 -3.45
N HIS A 285 5.71 -18.74 -2.84
CA HIS A 285 5.87 -19.40 -1.55
C HIS A 285 5.07 -18.72 -0.44
N ILE A 286 5.19 -17.40 -0.31
CA ILE A 286 4.58 -16.65 0.80
C ILE A 286 3.07 -16.57 0.66
N TYR A 287 2.54 -16.19 -0.50
CA TYR A 287 1.12 -15.90 -0.65
C TYR A 287 0.27 -17.12 -1.03
N THR A 288 0.88 -18.13 -1.65
CA THR A 288 0.14 -19.28 -2.19
C THR A 288 0.68 -20.64 -1.73
N ASN A 289 1.67 -20.65 -0.84
CA ASN A 289 2.37 -21.87 -0.44
C ASN A 289 2.79 -22.72 -1.67
N ASN A 290 3.41 -22.05 -2.65
CA ASN A 290 3.86 -22.63 -3.92
C ASN A 290 2.75 -23.12 -4.87
N GLN A 291 1.54 -22.58 -4.77
CA GLN A 291 0.41 -22.86 -5.67
C GLN A 291 -0.04 -21.61 -6.44
N PRO A 292 0.81 -21.07 -7.34
CA PRO A 292 0.59 -19.74 -7.93
C PRO A 292 -0.52 -19.70 -8.99
N THR A 293 -1.17 -20.82 -9.30
CA THR A 293 -2.38 -20.87 -10.14
C THR A 293 -3.64 -20.48 -9.37
N ILE A 294 -3.59 -20.48 -8.03
CA ILE A 294 -4.72 -20.09 -7.19
C ILE A 294 -4.89 -18.57 -7.23
N ASN A 295 -5.98 -18.10 -7.82
CA ASN A 295 -6.38 -16.70 -7.78
C ASN A 295 -7.37 -16.46 -6.63
N PRO A 296 -7.01 -15.70 -5.58
CA PRO A 296 -7.92 -15.41 -4.47
C PRO A 296 -9.01 -14.38 -4.81
N GLY A 297 -9.00 -13.79 -6.01
CA GLY A 297 -10.07 -12.91 -6.49
C GLY A 297 -10.09 -11.56 -5.77
N ILE A 298 -8.92 -10.93 -5.61
CA ILE A 298 -8.80 -9.56 -5.12
C ILE A 298 -8.97 -8.62 -6.31
N PRO A 299 -10.00 -7.75 -6.33
CA PRO A 299 -10.13 -6.76 -7.39
C PRO A 299 -9.33 -5.49 -7.06
N ILE A 300 -9.13 -4.63 -8.06
CA ILE A 300 -8.69 -3.24 -7.83
C ILE A 300 -9.75 -2.49 -7.02
N CYS A 301 -11.01 -2.60 -7.44
CA CYS A 301 -12.16 -2.02 -6.75
C CYS A 301 -13.19 -3.07 -6.38
N PRO A 302 -13.82 -2.96 -5.19
CA PRO A 302 -14.86 -3.91 -4.78
C PRO A 302 -16.08 -3.83 -5.72
N SER A 303 -16.78 -4.96 -5.88
CA SER A 303 -17.96 -5.02 -6.74
C SER A 303 -19.09 -4.12 -6.22
N GLY A 304 -19.68 -3.31 -7.09
CA GLY A 304 -20.73 -2.36 -6.73
C GLY A 304 -20.24 -0.93 -6.45
N SER A 305 -18.93 -0.68 -6.44
CA SER A 305 -18.39 0.68 -6.52
C SER A 305 -18.69 1.25 -7.92
N VAL A 306 -19.70 2.10 -8.00
CA VAL A 306 -20.04 2.80 -9.23
C VAL A 306 -18.92 3.80 -9.51
N VAL A 307 -18.10 3.53 -10.53
CA VAL A 307 -17.26 4.53 -11.17
C VAL A 307 -18.21 5.52 -11.83
N VAL A 308 -18.57 6.58 -11.11
CA VAL A 308 -19.26 7.72 -11.74
C VAL A 308 -18.18 8.45 -12.52
N GLY A 309 -18.16 8.21 -13.83
CA GLY A 309 -17.29 8.89 -14.79
C GLY A 309 -17.65 10.37 -14.97
#